data_AF-A0A356U192-F1
#
_entry.id   AF-A0A356U192-F1
#
_cell.length_a   1.000
_cell.length_b   1.000
_cell.length_c   1.000
_cell.angle_alpha   90.00
_cell.angle_beta   90.00
_cell.angle_gamma   90.00
#
_symmetry.space_group_name_H-M   'P 1'
#
loop_
_entity.id
_entity.type
_entity.pdbx_description
1 polymer ?
#
loop_
_entity_poly.entity_id
_entity_poly.type
_entity_poly.pdbx_seq_one_letter_code
_entity_poly.pdbx_strand_id
1 'polypeptide(L)'
;MRYLHSMIRVADLDATLDFFVNKLGLVEVRRADFEAGRFTLVFLAAPEDAEEAKVTRAPVVELTYNWDPEKYTSGRNFGHLAYSVKNIYEVCDKLMKSGVTINRPPR
;
A
#
# COMPACT_ATOMS: atom_id res chain seq x y z
N MET A 1 21.41 -8.44 6.76
CA MET A 1 20.69 -7.56 5.81
C MET A 1 19.20 -7.76 6.04
N ARG A 2 18.41 -6.68 6.19
CA ARG A 2 16.96 -6.72 6.46
C ARG A 2 16.26 -5.86 5.41
N TYR A 3 15.20 -6.37 4.80
CA TYR A 3 14.36 -5.56 3.92
C TYR A 3 13.47 -4.63 4.75
N LEU A 4 13.38 -3.36 4.35
CA LEU A 4 12.66 -2.34 5.12
C LEU A 4 11.34 -1.95 4.45
N HIS A 5 11.41 -1.47 3.22
CA HIS A 5 10.22 -1.01 2.52
C HIS A 5 10.43 -0.95 1.01
N SER A 6 9.30 -0.89 0.31
CA SER A 6 9.22 -0.38 -1.06
C SER A 6 8.35 0.87 -1.04
N MET A 7 8.82 1.91 -1.72
CA MET A 7 8.10 3.17 -1.83
C MET A 7 7.37 3.27 -3.16
N ILE A 8 6.12 3.74 -3.13
CA ILE A 8 5.27 4.02 -4.28
C ILE A 8 4.77 5.46 -4.18
N ARG A 9 4.96 6.24 -5.24
CA ARG A 9 4.32 7.57 -5.35
C ARG A 9 2.87 7.41 -5.78
N VAL A 10 1.98 8.19 -5.17
CA VAL A 10 0.55 8.13 -5.43
C VAL A 10 0.01 9.53 -5.71
N ALA A 11 -0.92 9.62 -6.66
CA ALA A 11 -1.51 10.88 -7.09
C ALA A 11 -2.77 11.25 -6.30
N ASP A 12 -3.43 10.27 -5.69
CA ASP A 12 -4.63 10.43 -4.88
C ASP A 12 -4.46 9.57 -3.63
N LEU A 13 -4.25 10.23 -2.49
CA LEU A 13 -3.99 9.54 -1.24
C LEU A 13 -5.24 8.84 -0.72
N ASP A 14 -6.41 9.43 -0.85
CA ASP A 14 -7.66 8.87 -0.31
C ASP A 14 -8.08 7.62 -1.08
N ALA A 15 -8.03 7.66 -2.42
CA ALA A 15 -8.30 6.49 -3.25
C ALA A 15 -7.29 5.36 -3.00
N THR A 16 -6.03 5.74 -2.76
CA THR A 16 -4.97 4.78 -2.42
C THR A 16 -5.22 4.11 -1.07
N LEU A 17 -5.57 4.88 -0.04
CA LEU A 17 -5.86 4.35 1.29
C LEU A 17 -7.14 3.51 1.29
N ASP A 18 -8.16 3.89 0.52
CA ASP A 18 -9.35 3.06 0.35
C ASP A 18 -9.00 1.68 -0.22
N PHE A 19 -8.11 1.62 -1.22
CA PHE A 19 -7.64 0.34 -1.74
C PHE A 19 -6.81 -0.45 -0.71
N PHE A 20 -5.72 0.13 -0.21
CA PHE A 20 -4.79 -0.62 0.61
C PHE A 20 -5.33 -0.95 2.00
N VAL A 21 -6.04 -0.02 2.64
CA VAL A 21 -6.54 -0.18 4.02
C VAL A 21 -7.93 -0.79 4.00
N ASN A 22 -8.91 -0.16 3.37
CA ASN A 22 -10.31 -0.61 3.50
C ASN A 22 -10.58 -1.91 2.72
N LYS A 23 -10.07 -2.01 1.49
CA LYS A 23 -10.34 -3.14 0.61
C LYS A 23 -9.37 -4.31 0.87
N LEU A 24 -8.06 -4.07 0.72
CA LEU A 24 -7.02 -5.08 0.88
C LEU A 24 -6.77 -5.46 2.36
N GLY A 25 -6.89 -4.50 3.28
CA GLY A 25 -6.79 -4.76 4.73
C GLY A 25 -5.42 -4.49 5.34
N LEU A 26 -4.55 -3.71 4.71
CA LEU A 26 -3.32 -3.25 5.34
C LEU A 26 -3.63 -2.27 6.49
N VAL A 27 -2.67 -2.12 7.39
CA VAL A 27 -2.77 -1.24 8.56
C VAL A 27 -1.82 -0.07 8.39
N GLU A 28 -2.33 1.15 8.54
CA GLU A 28 -1.47 2.33 8.67
C GLU A 28 -0.75 2.28 10.02
N VAL A 29 0.58 2.17 9.97
CA VAL A 29 1.42 2.08 11.17
C VAL A 29 2.13 3.39 11.49
N ARG A 30 2.25 4.29 10.50
CA ARG A 30 2.87 5.61 10.66
C ARG A 30 2.47 6.55 9.52
N ARG A 31 2.37 7.84 9.84
CA ARG A 31 2.21 8.93 8.89
C ARG A 31 3.09 10.11 9.29
N ALA A 32 3.60 10.84 8.31
CA ALA A 32 4.36 12.06 8.54
C ALA A 32 4.12 13.05 7.40
N ASP A 33 3.84 14.30 7.77
CA ASP A 33 3.67 15.41 6.84
C ASP A 33 4.91 16.30 6.87
N PHE A 34 5.32 16.76 5.69
CA PHE A 34 6.51 17.59 5.51
C PHE A 34 6.11 18.89 4.82
N GLU A 35 5.62 19.86 5.60
CA GLU A 35 5.07 21.12 5.09
C GLU A 35 6.05 21.87 4.16
N ALA A 36 7.32 21.99 4.56
CA ALA A 36 8.34 22.68 3.77
C ALA A 36 8.60 21.99 2.42
N GLY A 37 8.46 20.66 2.37
CA GLY A 37 8.60 19.87 1.14
C GLY A 37 7.30 19.64 0.39
N ARG A 38 6.15 19.96 1.00
CA ARG A 38 4.79 19.79 0.46
C ARG A 38 4.46 18.35 0.06
N PHE A 39 4.71 17.40 0.97
CA PHE A 39 4.32 16.01 0.77
C PHE A 39 3.95 15.30 2.08
N THR A 40 3.21 14.21 1.95
CA THR A 40 2.83 13.28 3.01
C THR A 40 3.44 11.91 2.74
N LEU A 41 3.97 11.28 3.79
CA LEU A 41 4.38 9.88 3.78
C LEU A 41 3.40 9.06 4.63
N VAL A 42 2.92 7.93 4.09
CA VAL A 42 2.11 6.95 4.82
C VAL A 42 2.76 5.58 4.74
N PHE A 43 2.89 4.90 5.88
CA PHE A 43 3.54 3.61 5.98
C PHE A 43 2.50 2.55 6.35
N LEU A 44 2.36 1.54 5.49
CA LEU A 44 1.37 0.48 5.61
C LEU A 44 2.04 -0.86 5.85
N ALA A 45 1.53 -1.65 6.79
CA ALA A 45 1.99 -3.00 7.07
C ALA A 45 0.86 -4.01 6.84
N ALA A 46 1.21 -5.27 6.55
CA ALA A 46 0.23 -6.35 6.63
C ALA A 46 -0.22 -6.53 8.10
N PRO A 47 -1.46 -7.00 8.35
CA PRO A 47 -1.95 -7.19 9.72
C PRO A 47 -1.02 -8.04 10.60
N GLU A 48 -0.40 -9.07 10.04
CA GLU A 48 0.52 -9.97 10.75
C GLU A 48 1.86 -9.29 11.10
N ASP A 49 2.26 -8.26 10.34
CA ASP A 49 3.50 -7.50 10.55
C ASP A 49 3.28 -6.21 11.35
N ALA A 50 2.04 -5.78 11.57
CA ALA A 50 1.72 -4.42 11.99
C ALA A 50 2.33 -4.03 13.35
N GLU A 51 2.27 -4.92 14.35
CA GLU A 51 2.83 -4.64 15.68
C GLU A 51 4.36 -4.57 15.65
N GLU A 52 5.01 -5.45 14.89
CA GLU A 52 6.47 -5.38 14.72
C GLU A 52 6.86 -4.12 13.93
N ALA A 53 6.13 -3.79 12.88
CA ALA A 53 6.40 -2.63 12.03
C ALA A 53 6.24 -1.30 12.78
N LYS A 54 5.37 -1.20 13.78
CA LYS A 54 5.28 -0.02 14.66
C LYS A 54 6.56 0.24 15.45
N VAL A 55 7.26 -0.83 15.86
CA VAL A 55 8.50 -0.74 16.64
C VAL A 55 9.72 -0.62 15.74
N THR A 56 9.83 -1.50 14.75
CA THR A 56 11.02 -1.67 13.91
C THR A 56 11.00 -0.83 12.63
N ARG A 57 9.83 -0.27 12.28
CA ARG A 57 9.56 0.46 11.04
C ARG A 57 9.67 -0.38 9.76
N ALA A 58 9.57 -1.72 9.85
CA ALA A 58 9.68 -2.64 8.72
C ALA A 58 9.07 -4.04 9.01
N PRO A 59 8.59 -4.79 7.99
CA PRO A 59 8.47 -4.38 6.59
C PRO A 59 7.22 -3.53 6.34
N VAL A 60 7.34 -2.50 5.51
CA VAL A 60 6.22 -1.60 5.17
C VAL A 60 6.17 -1.25 3.69
N VAL A 61 5.00 -0.94 3.18
CA VAL A 61 4.84 -0.16 1.95
C VAL A 61 4.84 1.31 2.33
N GLU A 62 5.72 2.08 1.73
CA GLU A 62 5.73 3.54 1.88
C GLU A 62 4.96 4.16 0.71
N LEU A 63 3.96 4.97 1.04
CA LEU A 63 3.24 5.80 0.09
C LEU A 63 3.76 7.22 0.19
N THR A 64 4.15 7.81 -0.93
CA THR A 64 4.51 9.24 -1.00
C THR A 64 3.46 9.97 -1.81
N TYR A 65 2.78 10.92 -1.18
CA TYR A 65 1.79 11.79 -1.79
C TYR A 65 2.34 13.22 -1.82
N ASN A 66 2.63 13.74 -3.02
CA ASN A 66 2.97 15.14 -3.21
C ASN A 66 1.68 15.97 -3.22
N TRP A 67 1.65 17.07 -2.45
CA TRP A 67 0.46 17.92 -2.37
C TRP A 67 0.23 18.73 -3.64
N ASP A 68 1.32 19.02 -4.34
CA ASP A 68 1.28 19.63 -5.66
C ASP A 68 1.11 18.51 -6.71
N PRO A 69 0.06 18.55 -7.55
CA PRO A 69 -0.25 17.48 -8.47
C PRO A 69 0.88 17.18 -9.46
N GLU A 70 1.23 15.91 -9.59
CA GLU A 70 2.23 15.42 -10.52
C GLU A 70 1.63 14.30 -11.39
N LYS A 71 1.96 14.30 -12.68
CA LYS A 71 1.53 13.23 -13.60
C LYS A 71 2.59 12.13 -13.66
N TYR A 72 2.30 10.99 -13.02
CA TYR A 72 3.12 9.78 -13.15
C TYR A 72 2.81 9.04 -14.45
N THR A 73 3.84 8.78 -15.28
CA THR A 73 3.66 8.31 -16.67
C THR A 73 4.07 6.87 -16.93
N SER A 74 4.98 6.29 -16.13
CA SER A 74 5.50 4.94 -16.36
C SER A 74 5.65 4.16 -15.06
N GLY A 75 5.04 2.97 -15.02
CA GLY A 75 5.14 2.00 -13.91
C GLY A 75 5.67 0.63 -14.33
N ARG A 76 6.08 0.43 -15.60
CA ARG A 76 6.43 -0.91 -16.15
C ARG A 76 7.67 -1.56 -15.54
N ASN A 77 8.50 -0.79 -14.84
CA ASN A 77 9.72 -1.30 -14.19
C ASN A 77 9.46 -1.83 -12.78
N PHE A 78 8.30 -1.52 -12.18
CA PHE A 78 7.91 -2.05 -10.88
C PHE A 78 6.97 -3.24 -11.09
N GLY A 79 7.41 -4.42 -10.65
CA GLY A 79 6.69 -5.67 -10.89
C GLY A 79 5.41 -5.80 -10.07
N HIS A 80 5.55 -6.02 -8.76
CA HIS A 80 4.43 -6.19 -7.83
C HIS A 80 4.90 -6.12 -6.38
N LEU A 81 3.95 -5.90 -5.49
CA LEU A 81 4.04 -6.29 -4.09
C LEU A 81 3.39 -7.67 -3.94
N ALA A 82 3.92 -8.51 -3.05
CA ALA A 82 3.37 -9.84 -2.80
C ALA A 82 2.97 -9.97 -1.33
N TYR A 83 1.77 -10.51 -1.09
CA TYR A 83 1.26 -10.83 0.23
C TYR A 83 0.77 -12.28 0.21
N SER A 84 1.09 -13.03 1.26
CA SER A 84 0.46 -14.32 1.52
C SER A 84 -0.83 -14.11 2.30
N VAL A 85 -1.85 -14.89 1.97
CA VAL A 85 -3.14 -14.89 2.67
C VAL A 85 -3.58 -16.32 2.92
N LYS A 86 -4.42 -16.53 3.94
CA LYS A 86 -4.91 -17.87 4.30
C LYS A 86 -5.80 -18.48 3.22
N ASN A 87 -6.65 -17.67 2.59
CA ASN A 87 -7.55 -18.11 1.53
C ASN A 87 -7.61 -17.06 0.40
N ILE A 88 -6.95 -17.36 -0.72
CA ILE A 88 -6.89 -16.43 -1.86
C ILE A 88 -8.26 -16.26 -2.55
N TYR A 89 -9.10 -17.29 -2.54
CA TYR A 89 -10.43 -17.22 -3.16
C TYR A 89 -11.35 -16.24 -2.44
N GLU A 90 -11.37 -16.30 -1.11
CA GLU A 90 -12.14 -15.36 -0.27
C GLU A 90 -11.65 -13.92 -0.42
N VAL A 91 -10.33 -13.71 -0.45
CA VAL A 91 -9.74 -12.37 -0.62
C VAL A 91 -10.09 -11.81 -2.01
N CYS A 92 -9.95 -12.59 -3.07
CA CYS A 92 -10.33 -12.16 -4.42
C CYS A 92 -11.82 -11.84 -4.52
N ASP A 93 -12.70 -12.67 -3.95
CA ASP A 93 -14.15 -12.44 -3.93
C ASP A 93 -14.52 -11.13 -3.20
N LYS A 94 -13.95 -10.91 -2.01
CA LYS A 94 -14.13 -9.65 -1.25
C LYS A 94 -13.69 -8.44 -2.09
N LEU A 95 -12.52 -8.52 -2.73
CA LEU A 95 -12.00 -7.42 -3.54
C LEU A 95 -12.90 -7.13 -4.75
N MET A 96 -13.36 -8.16 -5.46
CA MET A 96 -14.29 -8.00 -6.59
C MET A 96 -15.63 -7.39 -6.16
N LYS A 97 -16.19 -7.83 -5.02
CA LYS A 97 -17.41 -7.24 -4.44
C LYS A 97 -17.24 -5.78 -4.05
N SER A 98 -16.01 -5.37 -3.72
CA SER A 98 -15.64 -3.97 -3.46
C SER A 98 -15.24 -3.19 -4.73
N GLY A 99 -15.51 -3.72 -5.92
CA GLY A 99 -15.27 -3.06 -7.21
C GLY A 99 -13.82 -3.13 -7.72
N VAL A 100 -12.97 -3.98 -7.13
CA VAL A 100 -11.59 -4.17 -7.60
C VAL A 100 -11.54 -5.18 -8.75
N THR A 101 -10.84 -4.83 -9.82
CA THR A 101 -10.59 -5.75 -10.95
C THR A 101 -9.46 -6.71 -10.61
N ILE A 102 -9.74 -8.01 -10.70
CA ILE A 102 -8.73 -9.07 -10.54
C ILE A 102 -8.21 -9.49 -11.92
N ASN A 103 -7.00 -9.04 -12.27
CA ASN A 103 -6.40 -9.30 -13.58
C ASN A 103 -6.04 -10.78 -13.82
N ARG A 104 -5.71 -11.52 -12.75
CA ARG A 104 -5.40 -12.95 -12.81
C ARG A 104 -6.06 -13.68 -11.65
N PRO A 105 -7.26 -14.25 -11.84
CA PRO A 105 -7.96 -15.01 -10.82
C PRO A 105 -7.17 -16.24 -10.36
N PRO A 106 -7.39 -16.73 -9.12
CA PRO A 106 -6.82 -17.98 -8.62
C PRO A 106 -7.19 -19.18 -9.51
N ARG A 107 -6.32 -20.19 -9.56
CA ARG A 107 -6.47 -21.42 -10.36
C ARG A 107 -6.00 -22.63 -9.58
#